data_AF-A0A934A4Y4-F1
#
_entry.id   AF-A0A934A4Y4-F1
#
_cell.length_a   1.000
_cell.length_b   1.000
_cell.length_c   1.000
_cell.angle_alpha   90.00
_cell.angle_beta   90.00
_cell.angle_gamma   90.00
#
_symmetry.space_group_name_H-M   'P 1'
#
loop_
_entity.id
_entity.type
_entity.pdbx_description
1 polymer ?
#
loop_
_entity_poly.entity_id
_entity_poly.type
_entity_poly.pdbx_seq_one_letter_code
_entity_poly.pdbx_strand_id
1 'polypeptide(L)' 'ARVSPCMHPEAVFMVRGFGRGIPAESRACGKGVSEISLMRGGLDQWDTAGGGLAFQEHFVSVKKK' A
#
# COMPACT_ATOMS: atom_id res chain seq x y z
N ALA A 1 -11.78 -7.41 -4.15
CA ALA A 1 -10.43 -7.89 -4.50
C ALA A 1 -10.50 -8.63 -5.82
N ARG A 2 -9.43 -8.63 -6.62
CA ARG A 2 -9.35 -9.35 -7.91
C ARG A 2 -8.23 -10.37 -7.83
N VAL A 3 -8.56 -11.64 -8.07
CA VAL A 3 -7.56 -12.71 -8.19
C VAL A 3 -6.94 -12.63 -9.58
N SER A 4 -5.62 -12.79 -9.65
CA SER A 4 -4.86 -12.74 -10.91
C SER A 4 -3.91 -13.93 -10.98
N PRO A 5 -3.87 -14.69 -12.09
CA PRO A 5 -2.90 -15.77 -12.28
C PRO A 5 -1.47 -15.24 -12.51
N CYS A 6 -1.30 -13.94 -12.79
CA CYS A 6 0.00 -13.32 -13.03
C CYS A 6 0.70 -12.85 -11.74
N MET A 7 0.25 -13.32 -10.56
CA MET A 7 0.75 -12.87 -9.27
C MET A 7 1.09 -14.08 -8.41
N HIS A 8 2.20 -14.01 -7.67
CA HIS A 8 2.58 -15.05 -6.73
C HIS A 8 1.48 -15.23 -5.65
N PRO A 9 1.16 -16.46 -5.20
CA PRO A 9 0.06 -16.71 -4.26
C PRO A 9 0.15 -15.91 -2.94
N GLU A 10 1.38 -15.67 -2.48
CA GLU A 10 1.66 -14.93 -1.24
C GLU A 10 1.88 -13.42 -1.46
N ALA A 11 1.70 -12.92 -2.68
CA ALA A 11 1.87 -11.51 -3.01
C ALA A 11 0.53 -10.81 -3.19
N VAL A 12 0.48 -9.53 -2.83
CA VAL A 12 -0.62 -8.64 -3.18
C VAL A 12 -0.09 -7.42 -3.91
N PHE A 13 -0.89 -6.91 -4.84
CA PHE A 13 -0.60 -5.70 -5.58
C PHE A 13 -1.72 -4.68 -5.41
N MET A 14 -1.34 -3.42 -5.24
CA MET A 14 -2.25 -2.29 -5.17
C MET A 14 -1.71 -1.13 -5.99
N VAL A 15 -2.61 -0.41 -6.65
CA VAL A 15 -2.28 0.83 -7.35
C VAL A 15 -2.11 1.95 -6.33
N ARG A 16 -1.01 2.71 -6.42
CA ARG A 16 -0.70 3.79 -5.48
C ARG A 16 -1.63 5.00 -5.69
N GLY A 17 -1.85 5.77 -4.62
CA GLY A 17 -2.56 7.06 -4.68
C GLY A 17 -4.01 7.06 -4.19
N PHE A 18 -4.46 5.97 -3.56
CA PHE A 18 -5.80 5.86 -2.95
C PHE A 18 -5.78 6.14 -1.43
N GLY A 19 -6.95 6.09 -0.80
CA GLY A 19 -7.10 6.26 0.65
C GLY A 19 -7.07 7.72 1.12
N ARG A 20 -7.43 8.67 0.24
CA ARG A 20 -7.51 10.09 0.59
C ARG A 20 -8.74 10.37 1.47
N GLY A 21 -8.56 11.22 2.48
CA GLY A 21 -9.60 11.58 3.45
C GLY A 21 -10.00 13.06 3.46
N ILE A 22 -9.61 13.83 2.44
CA ILE A 22 -9.85 15.28 2.38
C ILE A 22 -11.26 15.53 1.84
N PRO A 23 -12.19 16.13 2.62
CA PRO A 23 -13.58 16.29 2.19
C PRO A 23 -13.77 17.08 0.89
N ALA A 24 -12.90 18.08 0.64
CA ALA A 24 -12.93 18.89 -0.58
C ALA A 24 -12.60 18.10 -1.86
N GLU A 25 -11.86 17.01 -1.75
CA GLU A 25 -11.53 16.12 -2.87
C GLU A 25 -12.66 15.11 -3.09
N SER A 26 -13.86 15.60 -3.37
CA SER A 26 -15.11 14.82 -3.39
C SER A 26 -15.06 13.53 -4.24
N ARG A 27 -14.25 13.51 -5.30
CA ARG A 27 -14.06 12.33 -6.18
C ARG A 27 -13.11 11.27 -5.60
N ALA A 28 -12.15 11.66 -4.77
CA ALA A 28 -11.13 10.78 -4.20
C ALA A 28 -11.39 10.43 -2.72
N CYS A 29 -12.11 11.30 -2.00
CA CYS A 29 -12.37 11.16 -0.57
C CYS A 29 -13.07 9.83 -0.26
N GLY A 30 -12.48 9.05 0.65
CA GLY A 30 -12.99 7.75 1.08
C GLY A 30 -12.93 6.65 0.01
N LYS A 31 -12.15 6.83 -1.07
CA LYS A 31 -11.99 5.82 -2.12
C LYS A 31 -10.71 5.01 -1.94
N GLY A 32 -10.85 3.69 -1.99
CA GLY A 32 -9.73 2.74 -1.90
C GLY A 32 -9.03 2.76 -0.54
N VAL A 33 -7.79 2.29 -0.52
CA VAL A 33 -6.93 2.18 0.68
C VAL A 33 -5.58 2.78 0.34
N SER A 34 -4.96 3.48 1.29
CA SER A 34 -3.60 4.01 1.14
C SER A 34 -2.59 2.89 1.38
N GLU A 35 -1.62 2.72 0.49
CA GLU A 35 -0.54 1.76 0.68
C GLU A 35 0.37 2.15 1.85
N ILE A 36 0.61 3.45 2.02
CA ILE A 36 1.54 3.97 3.03
C ILE A 36 0.98 3.70 4.43
N SER A 37 -0.33 3.76 4.62
CA SER A 37 -0.94 3.46 5.92
C SER A 37 -0.81 1.99 6.35
N LEU A 38 -0.49 1.10 5.40
CA LEU A 38 -0.21 -0.31 5.65
C LEU A 38 1.28 -0.58 5.93
N MET A 39 2.17 0.37 5.63
CA MET A 39 3.63 0.25 5.78
C MET A 39 4.11 0.83 7.12
N ARG A 40 3.66 0.24 8.24
CA ARG A 40 4.05 0.73 9.58
C ARG A 40 5.55 0.57 9.80
N GLY A 41 6.22 1.67 10.16
CA GLY A 41 7.68 1.70 10.33
C GLY A 41 8.45 1.73 9.00
N GLY A 42 7.77 1.80 7.85
CA GLY A 42 8.42 1.69 6.54
C GLY A 42 9.35 2.84 6.17
N LEU A 43 9.25 3.97 6.87
CA LEU A 43 10.19 5.09 6.72
C LEU A 43 11.52 4.84 7.46
N ASP A 44 11.52 3.93 8.44
CA ASP A 44 12.71 3.58 9.22
C ASP A 44 13.58 2.53 8.52
N GLN A 45 13.05 1.87 7.48
CA GLN A 45 13.77 0.88 6.69
C GLN A 45 14.29 1.51 5.40
N TRP A 46 15.57 1.87 5.41
CA TRP A 46 16.21 2.60 4.32
C TRP A 46 17.65 2.14 4.09
N ASP A 47 18.10 2.27 2.85
CA ASP A 47 19.49 2.02 2.48
C ASP A 47 20.38 3.15 2.99
N THR A 48 21.27 2.84 3.92
CA THR A 48 22.19 3.82 4.52
C THR A 48 23.17 4.43 3.52
N ALA A 49 23.49 3.74 2.43
CA ALA A 49 24.42 4.25 1.43
C ALA A 49 23.72 5.15 0.39
N GLY A 50 22.55 4.73 -0.10
CA GLY A 50 21.82 5.40 -1.19
C GLY A 50 20.61 6.23 -0.77
N GLY A 51 20.16 6.15 0.49
CA GLY A 51 18.99 6.90 0.99
C GLY A 51 17.63 6.34 0.57
N GLY A 52 17.59 5.21 -0.13
CA GLY A 52 16.35 4.63 -0.68
C GLY A 52 15.50 3.91 0.37
N LEU A 53 14.18 4.08 0.31
CA LEU A 53 13.22 3.43 1.24
C LEU A 53 12.82 2.03 0.75
N ALA A 54 12.79 1.05 1.65
CA ALA A 54 12.45 -0.34 1.36
C ALA A 54 10.93 -0.60 1.46
N PHE A 55 10.12 0.12 0.68
CA PHE A 55 8.65 0.05 0.81
C PHE A 55 8.02 -1.32 0.52
N GLN A 56 8.72 -2.21 -0.17
CA GLN A 56 8.22 -3.55 -0.50
C GLN A 56 8.39 -4.56 0.64
N GLU A 57 9.20 -4.25 1.65
CA GLU A 57 9.50 -5.13 2.78
C GLU A 57 8.41 -5.07 3.87
N HIS A 58 7.14 -5.17 3.46
CA HIS A 58 5.99 -5.12 4.35
C HIS A 58 4.97 -6.21 4.03
N PHE A 59 4.59 -6.95 5.06
CA PHE A 59 3.57 -8.00 4.96
C PHE A 59 2.21 -7.48 5.42
N VAL A 60 1.16 -7.94 4.75
CA VAL A 60 -0.23 -7.60 5.06
C VAL A 60 -1.07 -8.87 5.18
N SER A 61 -2.21 -8.77 5.86
CA SER A 61 -3.22 -9.83 5.90
C SER A 61 -4.48 -9.39 5.18
N VAL A 62 -5.10 -10.30 4.43
CA VAL A 62 -6.35 -10.05 3.71
C VAL A 62 -7.45 -10.87 4.35
N LYS A 63 -8.58 -10.21 4.66
CA LYS A 63 -9.78 -10.86 5.19
C LYS A 63 -10.98 -10.52 4.32
N LYS A 64 -11.89 -11.47 4.14
CA LYS A 64 -13.22 -11.16 3.59
C LYS A 64 -13.96 -10.29 4.61
N LYS A 65 -14.72 -9.33 4.10
CA LYS A 65 -15.56 -8.45 4.89
C LYS A 65 -16.90 -9.12 5.16
#